data_AF-Q05CL7-F1
#
_entry.id   AF-Q05CL7-F1
#
_cell.length_a   1.000
_cell.length_b   1.000
_cell.length_c   1.000
_cell.angle_alpha   90.00
_cell.angle_beta   90.00
_cell.angle_gamma   90.00
#
_symmetry.space_group_name_H-M   'P 1'
#
loop_
_entity.id
_entity.type
_entity.pdbx_description
1 polymer ?
#
loop_
_entity_poly.entity_id
_entity_poly.type
_entity_poly.pdbx_seq_one_letter_code
_entity_poly.pdbx_strand_id
1 'polypeptide(L)'
;MRNEFERLAARQPIELLSMKRYELPAPSSGQKNDITAWQECVNNSMAQLEHQAVRIENLELMSQHGCNAWKVYNENLVHMIEHAQKELQKLRKHIQDLNWQRKNMQLTAGSKLREMESNWVSLVSKNYEIERTIVQLENEIYQIKQQHGEANKENIRQDF
;
A
#
# COMPACT_ATOMS: atom_id res chain seq x y z
N MET A 1 -21.21 31.93 3.42
CA MET A 1 -20.38 32.00 4.65
C MET A 1 -20.49 33.37 5.33
N ARG A 2 -20.36 34.49 4.60
CA ARG A 2 -20.51 35.85 5.15
C ARG A 2 -21.81 36.08 5.97
N ASN A 3 -22.96 35.69 5.43
CA ASN A 3 -24.26 35.87 6.09
C ASN A 3 -24.41 35.10 7.42
N GLU A 4 -23.71 33.96 7.57
CA GLU A 4 -23.75 33.16 8.80
C GLU A 4 -22.95 33.83 9.93
N PHE A 5 -21.80 34.43 9.60
CA PHE A 5 -21.01 35.20 10.56
C PHE A 5 -21.74 36.46 11.04
N GLU A 6 -22.47 37.14 10.15
CA GLU A 6 -23.30 38.31 10.50
C GLU A 6 -24.46 37.92 11.43
N ARG A 7 -25.13 36.79 11.18
CA ARG A 7 -26.17 36.25 12.07
C ARG A 7 -25.65 35.96 13.47
N LEU A 8 -24.49 35.29 13.56
CA LEU A 8 -23.85 34.94 14.83
C LEU A 8 -23.43 36.19 15.62
N ALA A 9 -22.83 37.18 14.94
CA ALA A 9 -22.46 38.46 15.55
C ALA A 9 -23.69 39.21 16.10
N ALA A 10 -24.82 39.15 15.39
CA ALA A 10 -26.09 39.72 15.80
C ALA A 10 -26.89 38.85 16.79
N ARG A 11 -26.36 37.69 17.22
CA ARG A 11 -27.01 36.69 18.09
C ARG A 11 -28.41 36.29 17.62
N GLN A 12 -28.63 36.29 16.31
CA GLN A 12 -29.92 35.90 15.74
C GLN A 12 -30.03 34.36 15.73
N PRO A 13 -31.19 33.80 16.13
CA PRO A 13 -31.45 32.37 16.01
C PRO A 13 -31.27 31.86 14.57
N ILE A 14 -30.92 30.59 14.41
CA ILE A 14 -30.92 29.96 13.07
C ILE A 14 -32.34 29.95 12.52
N GLU A 15 -32.51 30.42 11.29
CA GLU A 15 -33.79 30.32 10.61
C GLU A 15 -34.03 28.84 10.28
N LEU A 16 -35.12 28.29 10.81
CA LEU A 16 -35.51 26.91 10.54
C LEU A 16 -36.05 26.81 9.12
N LEU A 17 -35.74 25.69 8.44
CA LEU A 17 -36.27 25.42 7.11
C LEU A 17 -37.80 25.38 7.17
N SER A 18 -38.45 26.33 6.51
CA SER A 18 -39.91 26.36 6.43
C SER A 18 -40.42 25.30 5.46
N MET A 19 -41.22 24.36 5.97
CA MET A 19 -41.91 23.36 5.14
C MET A 19 -43.22 23.86 4.55
N LYS A 20 -43.70 25.04 4.97
CA LYS A 20 -44.98 25.62 4.48
C LYS A 20 -45.00 25.79 2.95
N ARG A 21 -43.83 25.97 2.33
CA ARG A 21 -43.68 26.07 0.87
C ARG A 21 -44.02 24.77 0.13
N TYR A 22 -43.94 23.62 0.80
CA TYR A 22 -44.26 22.30 0.24
C TYR A 22 -45.62 21.79 0.67
N GLU A 23 -46.33 22.57 1.48
CA GLU A 23 -47.68 22.30 1.95
C GLU A 23 -48.66 23.26 1.25
N LEU A 24 -49.95 22.91 1.19
CA LEU A 24 -51.00 23.81 0.69
C LEU A 24 -51.92 24.25 1.85
N PRO A 25 -51.40 24.93 2.89
CA PRO A 25 -52.22 25.34 4.00
C PRO A 25 -53.16 26.48 3.56
N ALA A 26 -54.40 26.42 4.01
CA ALA A 26 -55.28 27.58 3.96
C ALA A 26 -54.80 28.66 4.96
N PRO A 27 -55.21 29.94 4.77
CA PRO A 27 -54.95 30.97 5.77
C PRO A 27 -55.51 30.57 7.14
N SER A 28 -54.80 30.94 8.20
CA SER A 28 -55.24 30.63 9.56
C SER A 28 -56.61 31.26 9.85
N SER A 29 -57.36 30.72 10.82
CA SER A 29 -58.73 31.18 11.11
C SER A 29 -58.84 32.69 11.38
N GLY A 30 -57.80 33.34 11.92
CA GLY A 30 -57.75 34.79 12.16
C GLY A 30 -57.36 35.63 10.93
N GLN A 31 -56.84 35.00 9.88
CA GLN A 31 -56.37 35.65 8.65
C GLN A 31 -57.34 35.47 7.47
N LYS A 32 -58.52 34.88 7.68
CA LYS A 32 -59.47 34.60 6.59
C LYS A 32 -60.01 35.86 5.91
N ASN A 33 -60.02 37.00 6.60
CA ASN A 33 -60.42 38.29 6.04
C ASN A 33 -59.23 39.10 5.49
N ASP A 34 -58.02 38.57 5.60
CA ASP A 34 -56.79 39.20 5.10
C ASP A 34 -56.52 38.73 3.67
N ILE A 35 -56.66 39.66 2.72
CA ILE A 35 -56.45 39.41 1.30
C ILE A 35 -54.99 38.99 1.02
N THR A 36 -54.03 39.52 1.79
CA THR A 36 -52.61 39.22 1.58
C THR A 36 -52.28 37.77 1.94
N ALA A 37 -52.85 37.26 3.03
CA ALA A 37 -52.71 35.86 3.43
C ALA A 37 -53.28 34.89 2.37
N TRP A 38 -54.40 35.25 1.73
CA TRP A 38 -54.93 34.48 0.60
C TRP A 38 -54.04 34.54 -0.63
N GLN A 39 -53.50 35.71 -0.97
CA GLN A 39 -52.58 35.88 -2.09
C GLN A 39 -51.32 35.03 -1.91
N GLU A 40 -50.78 34.95 -0.70
CA GLU A 40 -49.63 34.10 -0.37
C GLU A 40 -49.95 32.61 -0.58
N CYS A 41 -51.10 32.13 -0.09
CA CYS A 41 -51.55 30.75 -0.31
C CYS A 41 -51.73 30.42 -1.80
N VAL A 42 -52.32 31.34 -2.58
CA VAL A 42 -52.50 31.19 -4.03
C VAL A 42 -51.15 31.15 -4.75
N ASN A 43 -50.24 32.08 -4.45
CA ASN A 43 -48.91 32.11 -5.05
C ASN A 43 -48.12 30.82 -4.76
N ASN A 44 -48.19 30.33 -3.51
CA ASN A 44 -47.59 29.05 -3.13
C ASN A 44 -48.21 27.87 -3.89
N SER A 45 -49.53 27.90 -4.10
CA SER A 45 -50.25 26.86 -4.85
C SER A 45 -49.86 26.83 -6.33
N MET A 46 -49.74 28.01 -6.95
CA MET A 46 -49.25 28.15 -8.33
C MET A 46 -47.81 27.62 -8.44
N ALA A 47 -46.92 28.01 -7.53
CA ALA A 47 -45.55 27.52 -7.52
C ALA A 47 -45.49 25.99 -7.40
N GLN A 48 -46.33 25.38 -6.55
CA GLN A 48 -46.39 23.92 -6.43
C GLN A 48 -46.94 23.25 -7.68
N LEU A 49 -47.95 23.82 -8.33
CA LEU A 49 -48.49 23.29 -9.59
C LEU A 49 -47.39 23.21 -10.66
N GLU A 50 -46.61 24.28 -10.83
CA GLU A 50 -45.49 24.31 -11.77
C GLU A 50 -44.42 23.27 -11.41
N HIS A 51 -44.09 23.11 -10.12
CA HIS A 51 -43.18 22.05 -9.68
C HIS A 51 -43.70 20.64 -10.00
N GLN A 52 -45.01 20.39 -9.87
CA GLN A 52 -45.60 19.10 -10.26
C GLN A 52 -45.55 18.89 -11.78
N ALA A 53 -45.80 19.92 -12.58
CA ALA A 53 -45.68 19.85 -14.04
C ALA A 53 -44.27 19.45 -14.47
N VAL A 54 -43.24 20.13 -13.93
CA VAL A 54 -41.83 19.80 -14.17
C VAL A 54 -41.48 18.39 -13.68
N ARG A 55 -42.05 17.96 -12.54
CA ARG A 55 -41.84 16.60 -12.04
C ARG A 55 -42.40 15.56 -13.01
N ILE A 56 -43.58 15.78 -13.58
CA ILE A 56 -44.18 14.88 -14.56
C ILE A 56 -43.28 14.80 -15.79
N GLU A 57 -42.84 15.93 -16.33
CA GLU A 57 -41.91 15.98 -17.48
C GLU A 57 -40.61 15.19 -17.20
N ASN A 58 -40.01 15.38 -16.03
CA ASN A 58 -38.82 14.64 -15.63
C ASN A 58 -39.07 13.12 -15.53
N LEU A 59 -40.24 12.71 -15.02
CA LEU A 59 -40.61 11.30 -14.93
C LEU A 59 -40.88 10.70 -16.32
N GLU A 60 -41.45 11.47 -17.24
CA GLU A 60 -41.63 11.05 -18.64
C GLU A 60 -40.28 10.86 -19.33
N LEU A 61 -39.35 11.79 -19.18
CA LEU A 61 -37.97 11.66 -19.70
C LEU A 61 -37.27 10.44 -19.11
N MET A 62 -37.42 10.21 -17.79
CA MET A 62 -36.85 9.04 -17.12
C MET A 62 -37.50 7.74 -17.60
N SER A 63 -38.81 7.74 -17.85
CA SER A 63 -39.52 6.57 -18.39
C SER A 63 -39.01 6.23 -19.79
N GLN A 64 -38.81 7.23 -20.65
CA GLN A 64 -38.37 7.05 -22.03
C GLN A 64 -36.89 6.67 -22.15
N HIS A 65 -36.01 7.30 -21.37
CA HIS A 65 -34.56 7.20 -21.55
C HIS A 65 -33.82 6.52 -20.41
N GLY A 66 -34.43 6.42 -19.23
CA GLY A 66 -33.78 5.93 -18.02
C GLY A 66 -33.26 4.51 -18.17
N CYS A 67 -34.03 3.60 -18.77
CA CYS A 67 -33.59 2.22 -18.98
C CYS A 67 -32.30 2.13 -19.81
N ASN A 68 -32.24 2.88 -20.92
CA ASN A 68 -31.07 2.87 -21.80
C ASN A 68 -29.87 3.58 -21.17
N ALA A 69 -30.09 4.70 -20.47
CA ALA A 69 -29.04 5.39 -19.72
C ALA A 69 -28.41 4.47 -18.66
N TRP A 70 -29.23 3.73 -17.90
CA TRP A 70 -28.77 2.78 -16.90
C TRP A 70 -28.02 1.58 -17.52
N LYS A 71 -28.45 1.08 -18.67
CA LYS A 71 -27.72 0.01 -19.38
C LYS A 71 -26.33 0.46 -19.79
N VAL A 72 -26.20 1.61 -20.44
CA VAL A 72 -24.90 2.17 -20.84
C VAL A 72 -24.02 2.43 -19.61
N TYR A 73 -24.60 2.96 -18.54
CA TYR A 73 -23.87 3.16 -17.30
C TYR A 73 -23.34 1.84 -16.71
N ASN A 74 -24.16 0.78 -16.71
CA ASN A 74 -23.74 -0.55 -16.26
C ASN A 74 -22.63 -1.14 -17.15
N GLU A 75 -22.72 -0.99 -18.47
CA GLU A 75 -21.66 -1.42 -19.40
C GLU A 75 -20.33 -0.72 -19.09
N ASN A 76 -20.36 0.59 -18.83
CA ASN A 76 -19.18 1.35 -18.42
C ASN A 76 -18.60 0.81 -17.10
N LEU A 77 -19.44 0.50 -16.11
CA LEU A 77 -18.98 -0.09 -14.84
C LEU A 77 -18.34 -1.45 -15.04
N VAL A 78 -18.91 -2.31 -15.90
CA VAL A 78 -18.35 -3.62 -16.24
C VAL A 78 -16.97 -3.45 -16.87
N HIS A 79 -16.82 -2.55 -17.85
CA HIS A 79 -15.53 -2.26 -18.47
C HIS A 79 -14.49 -1.72 -17.48
N MET A 80 -14.89 -0.86 -16.55
CA MET A 80 -13.99 -0.36 -15.50
C MET A 80 -13.49 -1.50 -14.60
N ILE A 81 -14.37 -2.43 -14.23
CA ILE A 81 -14.02 -3.60 -13.43
C ILE A 81 -13.07 -4.51 -14.19
N GLU A 82 -13.37 -4.85 -15.44
CA GLU A 82 -12.53 -5.69 -16.29
C GLU A 82 -11.13 -5.09 -16.46
N HIS A 83 -11.05 -3.78 -16.72
CA HIS A 83 -9.79 -3.07 -16.84
C HIS A 83 -8.98 -3.14 -15.53
N ALA A 84 -9.59 -2.83 -14.39
CA ALA A 84 -8.93 -2.88 -13.09
C ALA A 84 -8.42 -4.29 -12.74
N GLN A 85 -9.23 -5.32 -13.02
CA GLN A 85 -8.85 -6.73 -12.82
C GLN A 85 -7.66 -7.13 -13.71
N LYS A 86 -7.65 -6.70 -14.96
CA LYS A 86 -6.54 -6.98 -15.90
C LYS A 86 -5.24 -6.33 -15.43
N GLU A 87 -5.28 -5.09 -14.99
CA GLU A 87 -4.10 -4.40 -14.45
C GLU A 87 -3.60 -5.07 -13.17
N LEU A 88 -4.51 -5.48 -12.28
CA LEU A 88 -4.15 -6.24 -11.08
C LEU A 88 -3.47 -7.56 -11.42
N GLN A 89 -3.98 -8.30 -12.41
CA GLN A 89 -3.39 -9.57 -12.83
C GLN A 89 -2.00 -9.37 -13.43
N LYS A 90 -1.81 -8.34 -14.26
CA LYS A 90 -0.48 -7.96 -14.79
C LYS A 90 0.50 -7.66 -13.67
N LEU A 91 0.10 -6.87 -12.68
CA LEU A 91 0.96 -6.50 -11.56
C LEU A 91 1.34 -7.72 -10.71
N ARG A 92 0.37 -8.61 -10.42
CA ARG A 92 0.62 -9.87 -9.71
C ARG A 92 1.64 -10.74 -10.44
N LYS A 93 1.51 -10.87 -11.76
CA LYS A 93 2.47 -11.61 -12.58
C LYS A 93 3.86 -10.98 -12.50
N HIS A 94 3.95 -9.66 -12.64
CA HIS A 94 5.22 -8.94 -12.54
C HIS A 94 5.91 -9.15 -11.17
N ILE A 95 5.14 -9.09 -10.07
CA ILE A 95 5.65 -9.38 -8.73
C ILE A 95 6.19 -10.81 -8.64
N GLN A 96 5.47 -11.78 -9.19
CA GLN A 96 5.88 -13.18 -9.19
C GLN A 96 7.18 -13.39 -9.99
N ASP A 97 7.28 -12.82 -11.19
CA ASP A 97 8.46 -12.90 -12.05
C ASP A 97 9.68 -12.29 -11.35
N LEU A 98 9.51 -11.14 -10.70
CA LEU A 98 10.56 -10.47 -9.95
C LEU A 98 11.02 -11.30 -8.75
N ASN A 99 10.08 -11.84 -7.97
CA ASN A 99 10.41 -12.72 -6.84
C ASN A 99 11.13 -13.99 -7.30
N TRP A 100 10.74 -14.55 -8.45
CA TRP A 100 11.43 -15.70 -9.04
C TRP A 100 12.86 -15.36 -9.44
N GLN A 101 13.08 -14.22 -10.09
CA GLN A 101 14.43 -13.73 -10.45
C GLN A 101 15.30 -13.52 -9.20
N ARG A 102 14.78 -12.84 -8.16
CA ARG A 102 15.50 -12.65 -6.89
C ARG A 102 15.89 -13.98 -6.26
N LYS A 103 14.95 -14.93 -6.20
CA LYS A 103 15.21 -16.26 -5.64
C LYS A 103 16.34 -16.97 -6.40
N ASN A 104 16.31 -16.94 -7.73
CA ASN A 104 17.39 -17.53 -8.53
C ASN A 104 18.74 -16.89 -8.24
N MET A 105 18.82 -15.56 -8.27
CA MET A 105 20.07 -14.84 -7.97
C MET A 105 20.61 -15.17 -6.58
N GLN A 106 19.75 -15.20 -5.57
CA GLN A 106 20.13 -15.52 -4.19
C GLN A 106 20.60 -16.97 -4.05
N LEU A 107 19.93 -17.93 -4.71
CA LEU A 107 20.35 -19.34 -4.68
C LEU A 107 21.71 -19.54 -5.35
N THR A 108 21.94 -18.91 -6.51
CA THR A 108 23.23 -18.97 -7.21
C THR A 108 24.34 -18.34 -6.38
N ALA A 109 24.13 -17.13 -5.84
CA ALA A 109 25.11 -16.46 -4.99
C ALA A 109 25.38 -17.26 -3.71
N GLY A 110 24.34 -17.79 -3.07
CA GLY A 110 24.47 -18.61 -1.86
C GLY A 110 25.23 -19.91 -2.10
N SER A 111 25.08 -20.54 -3.27
CA SER A 111 25.89 -21.71 -3.63
C SER A 111 27.38 -21.36 -3.75
N LYS A 112 27.69 -20.24 -4.42
CA LYS A 112 29.08 -19.78 -4.58
C LYS A 112 29.72 -19.37 -3.25
N LEU A 113 28.97 -18.74 -2.36
CA LEU A 113 29.44 -18.41 -1.02
C LEU A 113 29.81 -19.66 -0.22
N ARG A 114 28.96 -20.70 -0.23
CA ARG A 114 29.25 -21.97 0.45
C ARG A 114 30.48 -22.67 -0.11
N GLU A 115 30.66 -22.65 -1.43
CA GLU A 115 31.86 -23.20 -2.08
C GLU A 115 33.12 -22.46 -1.64
N MET A 116 33.10 -21.12 -1.68
CA MET A 116 34.22 -20.28 -1.25
C MET A 116 34.54 -20.46 0.24
N GLU A 117 33.53 -20.57 1.09
CA GLU A 117 33.68 -20.85 2.51
C GLU A 117 34.34 -22.21 2.75
N SER A 118 33.87 -23.26 2.06
CA SER A 118 34.47 -24.60 2.15
C SER A 118 35.94 -24.61 1.69
N ASN A 119 36.24 -23.93 0.58
CA ASN A 119 37.60 -23.79 0.07
C ASN A 119 38.48 -23.03 1.07
N TRP A 120 37.97 -21.94 1.66
CA TRP A 120 38.69 -21.18 2.66
C TRP A 120 39.01 -22.01 3.90
N VAL A 121 38.02 -22.74 4.46
CA VAL A 121 38.25 -23.64 5.60
C VAL A 121 39.32 -24.68 5.26
N SER A 122 39.22 -25.32 4.09
CA SER A 122 40.20 -26.33 3.65
C SER A 122 41.62 -25.75 3.54
N LEU A 123 41.77 -24.56 2.95
CA LEU A 123 43.07 -23.89 2.82
C LEU A 123 43.66 -23.50 4.17
N VAL A 124 42.85 -22.96 5.08
CA VAL A 124 43.30 -22.61 6.44
C VAL A 124 43.72 -23.86 7.21
N SER A 125 42.93 -24.93 7.18
CA SER A 125 43.29 -26.21 7.81
C SER A 125 44.59 -26.76 7.26
N LYS A 126 44.77 -26.74 5.94
CA LYS A 126 45.99 -27.22 5.29
C LYS A 126 47.22 -26.39 5.65
N ASN A 127 47.08 -25.07 5.71
CA ASN A 127 48.16 -24.19 6.17
C ASN A 127 48.55 -24.52 7.62
N TYR A 128 47.57 -24.71 8.50
CA TYR A 128 47.84 -25.09 9.89
C TYR A 128 48.54 -26.46 10.01
N GLU A 129 48.13 -27.46 9.22
CA GLU A 129 48.81 -28.76 9.17
C GLU A 129 50.28 -28.62 8.73
N ILE A 130 50.53 -27.82 7.69
CA ILE A 130 51.89 -27.54 7.20
C ILE A 130 52.74 -26.88 8.28
N GLU A 131 52.22 -25.83 8.94
CA GLU A 131 52.93 -25.13 10.02
C GLU A 131 53.28 -26.07 11.17
N ARG A 132 52.35 -26.95 11.56
CA ARG A 132 52.59 -27.97 12.58
C ARG A 132 53.69 -28.94 12.17
N THR A 133 53.69 -29.42 10.93
CA THR A 133 54.73 -30.32 10.42
C THR A 133 56.09 -29.64 10.37
N ILE A 134 56.16 -28.35 9.99
CA ILE A 134 57.40 -27.57 10.01
C ILE A 134 57.96 -27.51 11.43
N VAL A 135 57.15 -27.16 12.44
CA VAL A 135 57.60 -27.10 13.84
C VAL A 135 58.09 -28.47 14.35
N GLN A 136 57.44 -29.57 13.95
CA GLN A 136 57.91 -30.92 14.30
C GLN A 136 59.28 -31.21 13.67
N LEU A 137 59.45 -30.94 12.37
CA LEU A 137 60.72 -31.15 11.67
C LEU A 137 61.84 -30.27 12.24
N GLU A 138 61.55 -29.01 12.59
CA GLU A 138 62.52 -28.12 13.23
C GLU A 138 63.00 -28.66 14.58
N ASN A 139 62.09 -29.22 15.38
CA ASN A 139 62.43 -29.87 16.65
C ASN A 139 63.27 -31.14 16.45
N GLU A 140 62.92 -31.98 15.48
CA GLU A 140 63.70 -33.17 15.12
C GLU A 140 65.13 -32.80 14.67
N ILE A 141 65.26 -31.79 13.79
CA ILE A 141 66.56 -31.26 13.35
C ILE A 141 67.36 -30.74 14.56
N TYR A 142 66.72 -30.02 15.48
CA TYR A 142 67.38 -29.52 16.69
C TYR A 142 67.90 -30.66 17.56
N GLN A 143 67.11 -31.71 17.79
CA GLN A 143 67.53 -32.89 18.57
C GLN A 143 68.70 -33.63 17.90
N ILE A 144 68.64 -33.85 16.59
CA ILE A 144 69.72 -34.50 15.84
C ILE A 144 71.02 -33.68 15.95
N LYS A 145 70.95 -32.35 15.83
CA LYS A 145 72.12 -31.47 15.99
C LYS A 145 72.73 -31.54 17.40
N GLN A 146 71.89 -31.62 18.44
CA GLN A 146 72.36 -31.79 19.82
C GLN A 146 73.10 -33.13 19.99
N GLN A 147 72.48 -34.24 19.57
CA GLN A 147 73.09 -35.58 19.64
C GLN A 147 74.41 -35.66 18.87
N HIS A 148 74.48 -35.10 17.66
CA HIS A 148 75.72 -35.06 16.89
C HIS A 148 76.81 -34.22 17.57
N GLY A 149 76.43 -33.10 18.20
CA GLY A 149 77.34 -32.25 18.96
C GLY A 149 77.86 -32.92 20.24
N GLU A 150 77.03 -33.70 20.92
CA GLU A 150 77.41 -34.50 22.10
C GLU A 150 78.34 -35.66 21.70
N ALA A 151 78.00 -36.43 20.67
CA ALA A 151 78.84 -37.50 20.13
C ALA A 151 80.21 -36.99 19.66
N ASN A 152 80.26 -35.80 19.05
CA ASN A 152 81.53 -35.19 18.63
C ASN A 152 82.37 -34.75 19.84
N LYS A 153 81.75 -34.29 20.94
CA LYS A 153 82.44 -33.97 22.20
C LYS A 153 82.93 -35.21 22.94
N GLU A 154 82.18 -36.32 22.90
CA GLU A 154 82.61 -37.61 23.47
C GLU A 154 83.79 -38.21 22.69
N ASN A 155 83.77 -38.18 21.35
CA ASN A 155 84.92 -38.60 20.54
C ASN A 155 86.16 -37.77 20.85
N ILE A 156 86.03 -36.44 20.94
CA ILE A 156 87.16 -35.56 21.32
C ILE A 156 87.68 -35.89 22.73
N ARG A 157 86.84 -36.34 23.66
CA ARG A 157 87.26 -36.75 25.01
C ARG A 157 87.92 -38.12 25.09
N GLN A 158 87.70 -39.01 24.11
CA GLN A 158 88.33 -40.34 24.07
C GLN A 158 89.69 -40.32 23.35
N ASP A 159 89.96 -39.30 22.55
CA ASP A 159 91.22 -39.11 21.81
C ASP A 159 92.32 -38.34 22.60
N PHE A 160 92.09 -38.04 23.88
CA PHE A 160 93.08 -37.50 24.84
C PHE A 160 93.25 -38.43 26.04
#